data_AF-A0A3S1E1P0-F1
#
_entry.id   AF-A0A3S1E1P0-F1
#
_cell.length_a   1.000
_cell.length_b   1.000
_cell.length_c   1.000
_cell.angle_alpha   90.00
_cell.angle_beta   90.00
_cell.angle_gamma   90.00
#
_symmetry.space_group_name_H-M   'P 1'
#
loop_
_entity.id
_entity.type
_entity.pdbx_description
1 polymer ?
#
loop_
_entity_poly.entity_id
_entity_poly.type
_entity_poly.pdbx_seq_one_letter_code
_entity_poly.pdbx_strand_id
1 'polypeptide(L)'
;VKRADVFAALDAGGMSPADILRSWKKSNRQEQAPASDYVAAGSFDEAAEAKRVAVALEPFGRTEIQRTELDGNDWYAVNVYPDGHGSIDELLQAAWSHGAPDALVVRN
;
A
#
# COMPACT_ATOMS: atom_id res chain seq x y z
N VAL A 1 -9.78 -18.78 23.75
CA VAL A 1 -10.27 -17.37 23.73
C VAL A 1 -11.24 -17.21 22.56
N LYS A 2 -12.51 -16.93 22.85
CA LYS A 2 -13.58 -16.73 21.86
C LYS A 2 -13.45 -15.30 21.30
N ARG A 3 -13.55 -15.12 19.98
CA ARG A 3 -13.41 -13.83 19.27
C ARG A 3 -14.29 -12.68 19.80
N ALA A 4 -15.33 -12.96 20.57
CA ALA A 4 -16.23 -11.97 21.16
C ALA A 4 -15.61 -11.21 22.36
N ASP A 5 -14.67 -11.81 23.09
CA ASP A 5 -14.05 -11.19 24.28
C ASP A 5 -13.11 -10.02 23.93
N VAL A 6 -12.57 -9.99 22.71
CA VAL A 6 -11.60 -8.97 22.28
C VAL A 6 -12.25 -7.60 22.09
N PHE A 7 -13.48 -7.56 21.58
CA PHE A 7 -14.22 -6.30 21.40
C PHE A 7 -14.74 -5.74 22.74
N ALA A 8 -15.10 -6.61 23.69
CA ALA A 8 -15.52 -6.20 25.02
C ALA A 8 -14.35 -5.61 25.86
N ALA A 9 -13.13 -6.10 25.66
CA ALA A 9 -11.94 -5.58 26.32
C ALA A 9 -11.54 -4.17 25.85
N LEU A 10 -11.95 -3.76 24.64
CA LEU A 10 -11.73 -2.40 24.13
C LEU A 10 -12.62 -1.36 24.84
N ASP A 11 -13.85 -1.74 25.19
CA ASP A 11 -14.84 -0.88 25.87
C ASP A 11 -14.44 -0.63 27.34
N ALA A 12 -13.92 -1.65 28.02
CA ALA A 12 -13.46 -1.55 29.41
C ALA A 12 -12.13 -0.77 29.59
N GLY A 13 -11.38 -0.56 28.49
CA GLY A 13 -10.04 0.03 28.50
C GLY A 13 -9.98 1.56 28.36
N GLY A 14 -11.12 2.24 28.25
CA GLY A 14 -11.16 3.72 28.22
C GLY A 14 -10.50 4.38 27.00
N MET A 15 -10.33 3.64 25.89
CA MET A 15 -9.94 4.28 24.63
C MET A 15 -11.19 4.80 23.92
N SER A 16 -11.29 6.12 23.82
CA SER A 16 -12.38 6.72 23.05
C SER A 16 -12.25 6.34 21.57
N PRO A 17 -13.35 6.32 20.80
CA PRO A 17 -13.27 6.13 19.34
C PRO A 17 -12.28 7.10 18.66
N ALA A 18 -12.09 8.29 19.24
CA ALA A 18 -11.11 9.26 18.78
C ALA A 18 -9.66 8.83 19.07
N ASP A 19 -9.39 8.09 20.15
CA ASP A 19 -8.07 7.50 20.44
C ASP A 19 -7.71 6.40 19.46
N ILE A 20 -8.69 5.57 19.09
CA ILE A 20 -8.53 4.54 18.05
C ILE A 20 -8.23 5.21 16.71
N LEU A 21 -9.01 6.24 16.33
CA LEU A 21 -8.78 7.00 15.11
C LEU A 21 -7.40 7.67 15.09
N ARG A 22 -6.97 8.24 16.22
CA ARG A 22 -5.66 8.86 16.39
C ARG A 22 -4.53 7.84 16.27
N SER A 23 -4.70 6.65 16.85
CA SER A 23 -3.72 5.57 16.78
C SER A 23 -3.57 5.07 15.35
N TRP A 24 -4.68 4.81 14.66
CA TRP A 24 -4.68 4.43 13.24
C TRP A 24 -4.06 5.52 12.35
N LYS A 25 -4.43 6.79 12.55
CA LYS A 25 -3.84 7.94 11.82
C LYS A 25 -2.36 8.15 12.14
N LYS A 26 -1.89 7.77 13.32
CA LYS A 26 -0.48 7.86 13.72
C LYS A 26 0.33 6.72 13.11
N SER A 27 -0.21 5.50 13.05
CA SER A 27 0.41 4.35 12.40
C SER A 27 0.48 4.53 10.88
N ASN A 28 -0.60 4.98 10.23
CA ASN A 28 -0.60 5.28 8.78
C ASN A 28 0.22 6.54 8.42
N ARG A 29 0.65 7.35 9.39
CA ARG A 29 1.47 8.55 9.12
C ARG A 29 2.93 8.20 8.80
N GLN A 30 3.43 7.05 9.25
CA GLN A 30 4.81 6.65 8.93
C GLN A 30 4.96 6.11 7.51
N GLU A 31 3.84 5.76 6.85
CA GLU A 31 3.75 5.32 5.45
C GLU A 31 2.98 6.33 4.60
N GLN A 32 3.22 7.64 4.80
CA GLN A 32 2.65 8.65 3.92
C GLN A 32 3.23 8.47 2.51
N ALA A 33 2.55 7.65 1.70
CA ALA A 33 2.59 7.76 0.27
C ALA A 33 2.42 9.26 -0.08
N PRO A 34 3.26 9.81 -0.98
CA PRO A 34 3.14 11.16 -1.49
C PRO A 34 1.69 11.58 -1.67
N ALA A 35 1.37 12.84 -1.36
CA ALA A 35 0.05 13.42 -1.56
C ALA A 35 -0.39 13.52 -3.04
N SER A 36 0.24 12.75 -3.92
CA SER A 36 0.02 12.70 -5.36
C SER A 36 -0.67 11.38 -5.71
N ASP A 37 -1.56 11.43 -6.70
CA ASP A 37 -2.15 10.23 -7.27
C ASP A 37 -1.05 9.23 -7.70
N TYR A 38 -1.27 7.95 -7.44
CA TYR A 38 -0.29 6.90 -7.74
C TYR A 38 -0.98 5.62 -8.22
N VAL A 39 -0.20 4.72 -8.83
CA VAL A 39 -0.66 3.39 -9.23
C VAL A 39 -0.13 2.38 -8.22
N ALA A 40 -1.02 1.69 -7.52
CA ALA A 40 -0.68 0.49 -6.75
C ALA A 40 -0.58 -0.67 -7.75
N ALA A 41 0.64 -1.16 -8.00
CA ALA A 41 0.93 -2.19 -8.98
C ALA A 41 0.78 -3.63 -8.42
N GLY A 42 0.48 -3.76 -7.13
CA GLY A 42 0.14 -5.03 -6.50
C GLY A 42 0.83 -5.26 -5.16
N SER A 43 0.54 -6.41 -4.57
CA SER A 43 1.16 -6.88 -3.32
C SER A 43 1.66 -8.30 -3.51
N PHE A 44 2.88 -8.55 -3.09
CA PHE A 44 3.60 -9.81 -3.31
C PHE A 44 4.07 -10.36 -1.96
N ASP A 45 4.10 -11.68 -1.83
CA ASP A 45 4.68 -12.39 -0.69
C ASP A 45 6.20 -12.65 -0.88
N GLU A 46 6.71 -12.50 -2.11
CA GLU A 46 8.13 -12.60 -2.43
C GLU A 46 8.75 -11.24 -2.81
N ALA A 47 9.83 -10.85 -2.11
CA ALA A 47 10.58 -9.62 -2.41
C ALA A 47 11.13 -9.58 -3.85
N ALA A 48 11.52 -10.73 -4.39
CA ALA A 48 12.07 -10.83 -5.74
C ALA A 48 11.02 -10.51 -6.80
N GLU A 49 9.77 -10.94 -6.59
CA GLU A 49 8.67 -10.65 -7.50
C GLU A 49 8.30 -9.16 -7.49
N ALA A 50 8.14 -8.58 -6.29
CA ALA A 50 7.93 -7.15 -6.14
C ALA A 50 9.03 -6.32 -6.83
N LYS A 51 10.29 -6.76 -6.71
CA LYS A 51 11.43 -6.11 -7.37
C LYS A 51 11.37 -6.23 -8.89
N ARG A 52 10.97 -7.38 -9.44
CA ARG A 52 10.81 -7.55 -10.89
C ARG A 52 9.78 -6.57 -11.45
N VAL A 53 8.63 -6.46 -10.78
CA VAL A 53 7.55 -5.54 -11.18
C VAL A 53 8.01 -4.09 -11.04
N ALA A 54 8.67 -3.72 -9.95
CA ALA A 54 9.21 -2.37 -9.78
C ALA A 54 10.19 -2.01 -10.91
N VAL A 55 11.19 -2.84 -11.20
CA VAL A 55 12.17 -2.58 -12.28
C VAL A 55 11.50 -2.45 -13.65
N ALA A 56 10.45 -3.24 -13.91
CA ALA A 56 9.71 -3.13 -15.17
C ALA A 56 8.95 -1.79 -15.30
N LEU A 57 8.62 -1.14 -14.18
CA LEU A 57 7.84 0.10 -14.12
C LEU A 57 8.68 1.37 -13.91
N GLU A 58 9.96 1.25 -13.56
CA GLU A 58 10.91 2.37 -13.46
C GLU A 58 10.96 3.29 -14.69
N PRO A 59 10.82 2.80 -15.95
CA PRO A 59 10.79 3.68 -17.12
C PRO A 59 9.55 4.57 -17.24
N PHE A 60 8.47 4.23 -16.52
CA PHE A 60 7.17 4.91 -16.62
C PHE A 60 6.88 5.81 -15.42
N GLY A 61 7.68 5.70 -14.36
CA GLY A 61 7.52 6.52 -13.17
C GLY A 61 8.44 6.10 -12.03
N ARG A 62 8.29 6.77 -10.90
CA ARG A 62 9.07 6.48 -9.70
C ARG A 62 8.45 5.31 -8.96
N THR A 63 9.16 4.18 -8.87
CA THR A 63 8.69 3.01 -8.12
C THR A 63 9.12 3.03 -6.66
N GLU A 64 8.25 2.54 -5.79
CA GLU A 64 8.49 2.34 -4.36
C GLU A 64 8.00 0.95 -3.97
N ILE A 65 8.81 0.21 -3.19
CA ILE A 65 8.43 -1.05 -2.60
C ILE A 65 8.27 -0.83 -1.10
N GLN A 66 7.05 -0.99 -0.59
CA GLN A 66 6.76 -0.96 0.83
C GLN A 66 6.73 -2.38 1.37
N ARG A 67 7.51 -2.63 2.42
CA ARG A 67 7.51 -3.90 3.14
C ARG A 67 6.70 -3.75 4.41
N THR A 68 5.71 -4.62 4.58
CA THR A 68 4.87 -4.66 5.78
C THR A 68 4.84 -6.09 6.30
N GLU A 69 4.95 -6.27 7.62
CA GLU A 69 4.75 -7.56 8.26
C GLU A 69 3.26 -7.71 8.63
N LEU A 70 2.59 -8.74 8.11
CA LEU A 70 1.19 -9.06 8.41
C LEU A 70 1.05 -10.55 8.72
N ASP A 71 0.50 -10.87 9.89
CA ASP A 71 0.34 -12.24 10.40
C ASP A 71 1.64 -13.06 10.42
N GLY A 72 2.77 -12.40 10.66
CA GLY A 72 4.10 -13.02 10.69
C GLY A 72 4.70 -13.32 9.32
N ASN A 73 4.06 -12.85 8.24
CA ASN A 73 4.58 -12.93 6.88
C ASN A 73 4.97 -11.54 6.38
N ASP A 74 6.05 -11.46 5.61
CA ASP A 74 6.42 -10.25 4.90
C ASP A 74 5.58 -10.09 3.64
N TRP A 75 5.01 -8.91 3.47
CA TRP A 75 4.31 -8.48 2.26
C TRP A 75 5.03 -7.29 1.64
N TYR A 76 5.06 -7.27 0.32
CA TYR A 76 5.76 -6.27 -0.48
C TYR A 76 4.75 -5.61 -1.42
N ALA A 77 4.31 -4.41 -1.09
CA ALA A 77 3.46 -3.60 -1.96
C ALA A 77 4.33 -2.78 -2.92
N VAL A 78 4.00 -2.80 -4.21
CA VAL A 78 4.67 -2.00 -5.23
C VAL A 78 3.77 -0.82 -5.60
N ASN A 79 4.26 0.39 -5.39
CA ASN A 79 3.60 1.63 -5.76
C ASN A 79 4.41 2.36 -6.82
N VAL A 80 3.75 2.98 -7.80
CA VAL A 80 4.41 3.76 -8.85
C VAL A 80 3.79 5.15 -8.92
N TYR A 81 4.65 6.16 -8.80
CA TYR A 81 4.25 7.56 -8.85
C TYR A 81 4.56 8.14 -10.23
N PRO A 82 3.64 8.91 -10.83
CA PRO A 82 3.94 9.68 -12.03
C PRO A 82 5.12 10.61 -11.78
N ASP A 83 6.09 10.63 -12.70
CA ASP A 83 7.29 11.48 -12.64
C ASP A 83 7.20 12.70 -13.59
N GLY A 84 6.07 12.84 -14.28
CA GLY A 84 5.82 13.88 -15.29
C GLY A 84 5.91 13.39 -16.74
N HIS A 85 6.29 12.13 -16.99
CA HIS A 85 6.40 11.54 -18.32
C HIS A 85 5.12 10.86 -18.86
N GLY A 86 3.94 11.36 -18.48
CA GLY A 86 2.66 10.84 -18.97
C GLY A 86 1.51 11.08 -18.01
N SER A 87 0.32 10.71 -18.45
CA SER A 87 -0.88 10.69 -17.61
C SER A 87 -0.90 9.45 -16.71
N ILE A 88 -1.63 9.53 -15.60
CA ILE A 88 -1.75 8.39 -14.67
C ILE A 88 -2.45 7.18 -15.31
N ASP A 89 -3.32 7.41 -16.29
CA ASP A 89 -3.98 6.35 -17.05
C ASP A 89 -2.99 5.60 -17.96
N GLU A 90 -2.01 6.31 -18.55
CA GLU A 90 -0.93 5.68 -19.32
C GLU A 90 -0.02 4.85 -18.41
N LEU A 91 0.27 5.34 -17.21
CA LEU A 91 1.02 4.58 -16.19
C LEU A 91 0.25 3.31 -15.76
N LEU A 92 -1.06 3.43 -15.56
CA LEU A 92 -1.91 2.28 -15.24
C LEU A 92 -1.90 1.23 -16.36
N GLN A 93 -2.01 1.67 -17.62
CA GLN A 93 -1.95 0.77 -18.77
C GLN A 93 -0.57 0.08 -18.90
N ALA A 94 0.51 0.81 -18.60
CA ALA A 94 1.85 0.24 -18.54
C ALA A 94 1.93 -0.81 -17.41
N ALA A 95 1.38 -0.54 -16.23
CA ALA A 95 1.34 -1.50 -15.12
C ALA A 95 0.68 -2.83 -15.55
N TRP A 96 -0.51 -2.78 -16.15
CA TRP A 96 -1.18 -3.98 -16.65
C TRP A 96 -0.36 -4.75 -17.68
N SER A 97 0.36 -4.03 -18.56
CA SER A 97 1.17 -4.65 -19.62
C SER A 97 2.49 -5.25 -19.13
N HIS A 98 2.97 -4.83 -17.95
CA HIS A 98 4.31 -5.14 -17.43
C HIS A 98 4.30 -6.02 -16.16
N GLY A 99 3.21 -6.75 -15.92
CA GLY A 99 3.15 -7.78 -14.86
C GLY A 99 2.42 -7.35 -13.59
N ALA A 100 1.68 -6.24 -13.65
CA ALA A 100 0.80 -5.78 -12.58
C ALA A 100 -0.66 -5.78 -13.06
N PRO A 101 -1.28 -6.96 -13.34
CA PRO A 101 -2.63 -7.04 -13.93
C PRO A 101 -3.73 -6.51 -13.00
N ASP A 102 -3.52 -6.58 -11.69
CA ASP A 102 -4.45 -6.07 -10.67
C ASP A 102 -4.15 -4.61 -10.28
N ALA A 103 -3.34 -3.90 -11.08
CA ALA A 103 -2.98 -2.54 -10.78
C ALA A 103 -4.20 -1.62 -10.71
N LEU A 104 -4.17 -0.68 -9.78
CA LEU A 104 -5.24 0.29 -9.57
C LEU A 104 -4.69 1.68 -9.27
N VAL A 105 -5.41 2.70 -9.71
CA VAL A 105 -5.09 4.09 -9.40
C VAL A 105 -5.64 4.44 -8.02
N VAL A 106 -4.77 4.91 -7.15
CA VAL A 106 -5.12 5.52 -5.87
C VAL A 106 -5.11 7.03 -6.05
N ARG A 107 -6.27 7.65 -5.83
CA ARG A 107 -6.42 9.12 -5.84
C ARG A 107 -6.55 9.65 -4.42
N ASN A 108 -5.93 10.78 -4.15
CA ASN A 108 -5.92 11.40 -2.82
C ASN A 108 -6.68 12.73 -2.78
#